data_AF-A0A820K4G8-F1
#
_entry.id   AF-A0A820K4G8-F1
#
_cell.length_a   1.000
_cell.length_b   1.000
_cell.length_c   1.000
_cell.angle_alpha   90.00
_cell.angle_beta   90.00
_cell.angle_gamma   90.00
#
_symmetry.space_group_name_H-M   'P 1'
#
loop_
_entity.id
_entity.type
_entity.pdbx_description
1 polymer ?
#
loop_
_entity_poly.entity_id
_entity_poly.type
_entity_poly.pdbx_seq_one_letter_code
_entity_poly.pdbx_strand_id
1 'polypeptide(L)'
;FGMKVIRFIIIVLNLAFIVVSIALLAIDIYVIRDPKIQQLYPLLNPDSATNQSQSLSNVAIFAITSMVIGGILIIIGFLGCCGAIKGFRFLYVLYAIIIGAIIIAEIIILTICIIYYNRFKTEHLSKLQESIAKYYVGTPINNSTFVNSISFSWDFVQFNLQCCGAANKTDYL
;
A
#
# COMPACT_ATOMS: atom_id res chain seq x y z
N PHE A 1 -38.92 -13.71 5.29
CA PHE A 1 -37.77 -14.46 4.71
C PHE A 1 -36.52 -13.59 4.56
N GLY A 2 -36.62 -12.37 4.00
CA GLY A 2 -35.45 -11.49 3.71
C GLY A 2 -34.54 -11.11 4.89
N MET A 3 -35.06 -10.82 6.08
CA MET A 3 -34.21 -10.40 7.22
C MET A 3 -33.22 -11.47 7.71
N LYS A 4 -33.56 -12.75 7.59
CA LYS A 4 -32.64 -13.85 7.99
C LYS A 4 -31.49 -14.01 6.99
N VAL A 5 -31.78 -13.83 5.70
CA VAL A 5 -30.79 -13.87 4.61
C VAL A 5 -29.79 -12.73 4.76
N ILE A 6 -30.26 -11.51 5.02
CA ILE A 6 -29.40 -10.33 5.21
C ILE A 6 -28.44 -10.54 6.39
N ARG A 7 -28.92 -11.07 7.52
CA ARG A 7 -28.07 -11.38 8.68
C ARG A 7 -27.00 -12.41 8.34
N PHE A 8 -27.37 -13.46 7.63
CA PHE A 8 -26.43 -14.49 7.20
C PHE A 8 -25.35 -13.93 6.27
N ILE A 9 -25.73 -13.11 5.28
CA ILE A 9 -24.80 -12.45 4.37
C ILE A 9 -23.82 -11.55 5.13
N ILE A 10 -24.32 -10.71 6.06
CA ILE A 10 -23.47 -9.82 6.87
C ILE A 10 -22.45 -10.63 7.69
N ILE A 11 -22.85 -11.76 8.28
CA ILE A 11 -21.94 -12.61 9.05
C ILE A 11 -20.84 -13.19 8.15
N VAL A 12 -21.21 -13.77 7.00
CA VAL A 12 -20.26 -14.38 6.07
C VAL A 12 -19.28 -13.34 5.52
N LEU A 13 -19.77 -12.18 5.11
CA LEU A 13 -18.93 -11.10 4.57
C LEU A 13 -17.98 -10.53 5.61
N ASN A 14 -18.44 -10.24 6.84
CA ASN A 14 -17.55 -9.75 7.90
C ASN A 14 -16.54 -10.81 8.33
N LEU A 15 -16.91 -12.10 8.34
CA LEU A 15 -15.96 -13.18 8.63
C LEU A 15 -14.87 -13.29 7.55
N ALA A 16 -15.26 -13.25 6.27
CA ALA A 16 -14.31 -13.24 5.17
C ALA A 16 -13.34 -12.05 5.28
N PHE A 17 -13.87 -10.87 5.61
CA PHE A 17 -13.07 -9.66 5.80
C PHE A 17 -12.08 -9.76 6.96
N ILE A 18 -12.48 -10.35 8.09
CA ILE A 18 -11.57 -10.65 9.21
C ILE A 18 -10.45 -11.58 8.77
N VAL A 19 -10.76 -12.66 8.05
CA VAL A 19 -9.75 -13.62 7.56
C VAL A 19 -8.73 -12.93 6.65
N VAL A 20 -9.21 -12.11 5.71
CA VAL A 20 -8.35 -11.31 4.83
C VAL A 20 -7.48 -10.36 5.64
N SER A 21 -8.05 -9.68 6.64
CA SER A 21 -7.31 -8.71 7.48
C SER A 21 -6.23 -9.39 8.31
N ILE A 22 -6.50 -10.57 8.88
CA ILE A 22 -5.50 -11.37 9.61
C ILE A 22 -4.36 -11.79 8.67
N ALA A 23 -4.68 -12.24 7.46
CA ALA A 23 -3.67 -12.62 6.48
C ALA A 23 -2.77 -11.43 6.09
N LEU A 24 -3.37 -10.25 5.87
CA LEU A 24 -2.62 -9.02 5.58
C LEU A 24 -1.71 -8.61 6.74
N LEU A 25 -2.19 -8.65 7.99
CA LEU A 25 -1.35 -8.38 9.16
C LEU A 25 -0.18 -9.36 9.29
N ALA A 26 -0.40 -10.64 8.99
CA ALA A 26 0.66 -11.63 9.01
C ALA A 26 1.74 -11.33 7.96
N ILE A 27 1.33 -10.86 6.77
CA ILE A 27 2.24 -10.39 5.72
C ILE A 27 3.02 -9.17 6.18
N ASP A 28 2.36 -8.15 6.76
CA ASP A 28 3.00 -6.93 7.24
C ASP A 28 4.08 -7.24 8.30
N ILE A 29 3.76 -8.11 9.26
CA ILE A 29 4.70 -8.56 10.29
C ILE A 29 5.87 -9.33 9.67
N TYR A 30 5.61 -10.18 8.69
CA TYR A 30 6.64 -10.94 7.98
C TYR A 30 7.62 -10.00 7.26
N VAL A 31 7.09 -9.02 6.53
CA VAL A 31 7.86 -8.02 5.76
C VAL A 31 8.76 -7.19 6.68
N ILE A 32 8.25 -6.74 7.83
CA ILE A 32 9.03 -5.95 8.81
C ILE A 32 10.21 -6.75 9.36
N ARG A 33 10.04 -8.08 9.48
CA ARG A 33 11.02 -8.98 10.11
C ARG A 33 12.07 -9.52 9.13
N ASP A 34 11.84 -9.42 7.81
CA ASP A 34 12.77 -9.92 6.82
C ASP A 34 14.01 -9.01 6.68
N PRO A 35 15.23 -9.51 6.99
CA PRO A 35 16.44 -8.70 6.95
C PRO A 35 16.85 -8.27 5.54
N LYS A 36 16.38 -8.95 4.49
CA LYS A 36 16.64 -8.60 3.09
C LYS A 36 15.77 -7.40 2.66
N ILE A 37 14.52 -7.37 3.11
CA ILE A 37 13.62 -6.23 2.88
C ILE A 37 14.18 -4.98 3.59
N GLN A 38 14.77 -5.14 4.78
CA GLN A 38 15.39 -4.02 5.50
C GLN A 38 16.53 -3.35 4.73
N GLN A 39 17.29 -4.13 3.96
CA GLN A 39 18.36 -3.63 3.09
C GLN A 39 17.84 -3.01 1.79
N LEU A 40 16.59 -3.28 1.41
CA LEU A 40 15.91 -2.69 0.25
C LEU A 40 15.30 -1.31 0.55
N TYR A 41 14.99 -1.01 1.82
CA TYR A 41 14.37 0.26 2.24
C TYR A 41 15.14 1.54 1.85
N PRO A 42 16.49 1.59 1.93
CA PRO A 42 17.25 2.75 1.49
C PRO A 42 17.20 2.99 -0.03
N LEU A 43 16.85 1.97 -0.82
CA LEU A 43 16.86 2.02 -2.29
C LEU A 43 15.58 2.66 -2.87
N LEU A 44 14.51 2.77 -2.07
CA LEU A 44 13.26 3.43 -2.45
C LEU A 44 13.29 4.96 -2.27
N ASN A 45 14.37 5.55 -1.72
CA ASN A 45 14.47 6.99 -1.53
C ASN A 45 15.91 7.53 -1.72
N PRO A 46 16.29 7.90 -2.96
CA PRO A 46 17.65 8.35 -3.29
C PRO A 46 18.01 9.77 -2.82
N ASP A 47 17.06 10.55 -2.30
CA ASP A 47 17.27 11.96 -1.92
C ASP A 47 17.75 12.12 -0.46
N SER A 48 18.77 11.35 -0.07
CA SER A 48 19.39 11.45 1.26
C SER A 48 20.79 12.06 1.22
N ALA A 49 20.96 13.14 0.45
CA ALA A 49 22.12 14.02 0.53
C ALA A 49 21.78 15.36 1.21
N THR A 50 20.92 15.37 2.23
CA THR A 50 20.89 16.41 3.29
C THR A 50 19.82 16.07 4.33
N ASN A 51 20.21 15.99 5.60
CA ASN A 51 19.40 15.83 6.84
C ASN A 51 19.09 14.39 7.28
N GLN A 52 20.05 13.86 8.04
CA GLN A 52 20.14 12.55 8.69
C GLN A 52 19.16 12.37 9.88
N SER A 53 17.85 12.37 9.66
CA SER A 53 16.91 11.85 10.68
C SER A 53 15.52 11.40 10.22
N GLN A 54 15.12 11.50 8.94
CA GLN A 54 13.73 11.19 8.53
C GLN A 54 13.53 10.12 7.45
N SER A 55 14.57 9.46 6.94
CA SER A 55 14.45 8.58 5.76
C SER A 55 14.57 7.06 6.03
N LEU A 56 14.61 6.61 7.30
CA LEU A 56 14.24 5.23 7.66
C LEU A 56 12.71 5.04 7.72
N SER A 57 11.94 6.10 7.44
CA SER A 57 10.59 6.25 7.95
C SER A 57 9.49 5.81 6.98
N ASN A 58 9.52 6.11 5.68
CA ASN A 58 8.30 5.99 4.86
C ASN A 58 7.77 4.56 4.69
N VAL A 59 8.62 3.56 4.48
CA VAL A 59 8.15 2.17 4.31
C VAL A 59 7.81 1.51 5.64
N ALA A 60 8.59 1.79 6.69
CA ALA A 60 8.27 1.36 8.04
C ALA A 60 6.97 2.04 8.54
N ILE A 61 6.79 3.33 8.26
CA ILE A 61 5.55 4.07 8.53
C ILE A 61 4.41 3.46 7.74
N PHE A 62 4.57 3.15 6.45
CA PHE A 62 3.53 2.51 5.65
C PHE A 62 3.12 1.17 6.26
N ALA A 63 4.08 0.31 6.59
CA ALA A 63 3.82 -1.00 7.19
C ALA A 63 3.21 -0.90 8.61
N ILE A 64 3.65 0.05 9.43
CA ILE A 64 3.05 0.29 10.75
C ILE A 64 1.64 0.85 10.60
N THR A 65 1.42 1.75 9.65
CA THR A 65 0.11 2.36 9.38
C THR A 65 -0.87 1.31 8.85
N SER A 66 -0.44 0.46 7.91
CA SER A 66 -1.25 -0.66 7.40
C SER A 66 -1.59 -1.65 8.51
N MET A 67 -0.64 -1.93 9.42
CA MET A 67 -0.86 -2.79 10.57
C MET A 67 -1.92 -2.22 11.53
N VAL A 68 -1.90 -0.91 11.79
CA VAL A 68 -2.92 -0.25 12.62
C VAL A 68 -4.30 -0.30 11.94
N ILE A 69 -4.37 0.02 10.65
CA ILE A 69 -5.61 -0.03 9.88
C ILE A 69 -6.19 -1.45 9.86
N GLY A 70 -5.37 -2.45 9.58
CA GLY A 70 -5.78 -3.86 9.58
C GLY A 70 -6.31 -4.33 10.93
N GLY A 71 -5.71 -3.86 12.04
CA GLY A 71 -6.22 -4.13 13.39
C GLY A 71 -7.61 -3.54 13.63
N ILE A 72 -7.85 -2.30 13.20
CA ILE A 72 -9.16 -1.63 13.29
C ILE A 72 -10.21 -2.41 12.48
N LEU A 73 -9.85 -2.85 11.27
CA LEU A 73 -10.73 -3.62 10.39
C LEU A 73 -11.16 -4.96 11.02
N ILE A 74 -10.28 -5.65 11.75
CA ILE A 74 -10.63 -6.85 12.52
C ILE A 74 -11.65 -6.53 13.63
N ILE A 75 -11.45 -5.44 14.36
CA ILE A 75 -12.38 -5.02 15.43
C ILE A 75 -13.76 -4.70 14.84
N ILE A 76 -13.82 -3.97 13.73
CA ILE A 76 -15.07 -3.64 13.03
C ILE A 76 -15.77 -4.91 12.53
N GLY A 77 -15.03 -5.84 11.93
CA GLY A 77 -15.57 -7.13 11.50
C GLY A 77 -16.14 -7.94 12.67
N PHE A 78 -15.43 -7.98 13.80
CA PHE A 78 -15.90 -8.66 15.01
C PHE A 78 -17.17 -8.02 15.59
N LEU A 79 -17.23 -6.69 15.61
CA LEU A 79 -18.43 -5.94 16.00
C LEU A 79 -19.61 -6.24 15.05
N GLY A 80 -19.36 -6.39 13.75
CA GLY A 80 -20.35 -6.79 12.75
C GLY A 80 -20.92 -8.20 13.02
N CYS A 81 -20.05 -9.18 13.26
CA CYS A 81 -20.44 -10.55 13.63
C CYS A 81 -21.19 -10.61 14.97
N CYS A 82 -20.67 -9.95 16.01
CA CYS A 82 -21.32 -9.88 17.33
C CYS A 82 -22.67 -9.15 17.27
N GLY A 83 -22.76 -8.04 16.53
CA GLY A 83 -24.01 -7.33 16.29
C GLY A 83 -25.05 -8.23 15.64
N ALA A 84 -24.62 -9.03 14.65
CA ALA A 84 -25.50 -9.96 13.96
C ALA A 84 -26.03 -11.12 14.81
N ILE A 85 -25.21 -11.60 15.75
CA ILE A 85 -25.56 -12.72 16.63
C ILE A 85 -26.38 -12.25 17.84
N LYS A 86 -26.01 -11.15 18.50
CA LYS A 86 -26.62 -10.72 19.77
C LYS A 86 -27.91 -9.92 19.64
N GLY A 87 -28.28 -9.46 18.44
CA GLY A 87 -29.56 -8.78 18.20
C GLY A 87 -29.73 -7.42 18.90
N PHE A 88 -28.69 -6.90 19.56
CA PHE A 88 -28.71 -5.56 20.14
C PHE A 88 -28.79 -4.50 19.03
N ARG A 89 -29.93 -3.80 18.95
CA ARG A 89 -30.19 -2.77 17.94
C ARG A 89 -29.11 -1.68 17.89
N PHE A 90 -28.51 -1.33 19.03
CA PHE A 90 -27.46 -0.33 19.13
C PHE A 90 -26.18 -0.72 18.38
N LEU A 91 -25.75 -1.99 18.44
CA LEU A 91 -24.54 -2.46 17.73
C LEU A 91 -24.71 -2.42 16.21
N TYR A 92 -25.92 -2.69 15.72
CA TYR A 92 -26.23 -2.57 14.29
C TYR A 92 -26.19 -1.13 13.79
N VAL A 93 -26.72 -0.18 14.57
CA VAL A 93 -26.69 1.24 14.21
C VAL A 93 -25.25 1.76 14.20
N LEU A 94 -24.46 1.41 15.21
CA LEU A 94 -23.04 1.79 15.27
C LEU A 94 -22.26 1.22 14.08
N TYR A 95 -22.45 -0.06 13.75
CA TYR A 95 -21.84 -0.70 12.58
C TYR A 95 -22.22 0.02 11.28
N ALA A 96 -23.51 0.32 11.09
CA ALA A 96 -23.97 1.03 9.90
C ALA A 96 -23.38 2.45 9.78
N ILE A 97 -23.22 3.17 10.89
CA ILE A 97 -22.58 4.50 10.91
C ILE A 97 -21.09 4.38 10.54
N ILE A 98 -20.37 3.41 11.12
CA ILE A 98 -18.95 3.19 10.83
C ILE A 98 -18.75 2.85 9.35
N ILE A 99 -19.52 1.91 8.81
CA ILE A 99 -19.47 1.55 7.38
C ILE A 99 -19.85 2.74 6.49
N GLY A 100 -20.88 3.50 6.85
CA GLY A 100 -21.25 4.71 6.13
C GLY A 100 -20.12 5.74 6.08
N ALA A 101 -19.43 5.97 7.20
CA ALA A 101 -18.28 6.86 7.27
C ALA A 101 -17.10 6.36 6.40
N ILE A 102 -16.84 5.05 6.39
CA ILE A 102 -15.81 4.43 5.54
C ILE A 102 -16.13 4.65 4.06
N ILE A 103 -17.37 4.42 3.63
CA ILE A 103 -17.78 4.62 2.24
C ILE A 103 -17.57 6.08 1.81
N ILE A 104 -17.92 7.04 2.66
CA ILE A 104 -17.70 8.47 2.37
C ILE A 104 -16.19 8.75 2.24
N ALA A 105 -15.37 8.21 3.14
CA ALA A 105 -13.93 8.36 3.08
C ALA A 105 -13.33 7.74 1.80
N GLU A 106 -13.78 6.55 1.40
CA GLU A 106 -13.36 5.89 0.16
C GLU A 106 -13.70 6.73 -1.08
N ILE A 107 -14.90 7.34 -1.13
CA ILE A 107 -15.28 8.22 -2.24
C ILE A 107 -14.36 9.44 -2.31
N ILE A 108 -14.02 10.04 -1.16
CA ILE A 108 -13.08 11.17 -1.09
C ILE A 108 -11.70 10.75 -1.58
N ILE A 109 -11.18 9.63 -1.08
CA ILE A 109 -9.87 9.08 -1.47
C ILE A 109 -9.84 8.76 -2.96
N LEU A 110 -10.88 8.11 -3.50
CA LEU A 110 -10.99 7.80 -4.93
C LEU A 110 -10.96 9.08 -5.77
N THR A 111 -11.71 10.10 -5.36
CA THR A 111 -11.75 11.38 -6.07
C THR A 111 -10.38 12.06 -6.07
N ILE A 112 -9.72 12.11 -4.91
CA ILE A 112 -8.35 12.63 -4.79
C ILE A 112 -7.38 11.82 -5.66
N CYS A 113 -7.48 10.49 -5.64
CA CYS A 113 -6.64 9.60 -6.42
C CYS A 113 -6.78 9.86 -7.92
N ILE A 114 -8.01 10.02 -8.43
CA ILE A 114 -8.27 10.35 -9.84
C ILE A 114 -7.66 11.70 -10.22
N ILE A 115 -7.86 12.73 -9.39
CA ILE A 115 -7.30 14.07 -9.64
C ILE A 115 -5.77 14.03 -9.63
N TYR A 116 -5.19 13.38 -8.62
CA TYR A 116 -3.73 13.29 -8.47
C TYR A 116 -3.11 12.42 -9.56
N TYR A 117 -3.77 11.35 -10.01
CA TYR A 117 -3.32 10.54 -11.14
C TYR A 117 -3.22 11.36 -12.43
N ASN A 118 -4.20 12.23 -12.69
CA ASN A 118 -4.14 13.14 -13.83
C ASN A 118 -2.97 14.12 -13.71
N ARG A 119 -2.73 14.68 -12.52
CA ARG A 119 -1.57 15.53 -12.23
C ARG A 119 -0.24 14.79 -12.34
N PHE A 120 -0.19 13.54 -11.90
CA PHE A 120 0.99 12.68 -11.96
C PHE A 120 1.42 12.48 -13.42
N LYS A 121 0.46 12.20 -14.32
CA LYS A 121 0.74 12.08 -15.75
C LYS A 121 1.32 13.36 -16.36
N THR A 122 0.89 14.54 -15.89
CA THR A 122 1.32 15.82 -16.47
C THR A 122 2.62 16.35 -15.87
N GLU A 123 2.87 16.14 -14.57
CA GLU A 123 3.93 16.83 -13.82
C GLU A 123 5.00 15.89 -13.25
N HIS A 124 4.67 14.62 -12.99
CA HIS A 124 5.57 13.66 -12.35
C HIS A 124 6.15 12.64 -13.32
N LEU A 125 5.46 12.34 -14.43
CA LEU A 125 5.97 11.45 -15.46
C LEU A 125 7.29 11.99 -16.06
N SER A 126 7.37 13.29 -16.30
CA SER A 126 8.59 13.96 -16.79
C SER A 126 9.76 13.82 -15.81
N LYS A 127 9.52 13.89 -14.50
CA LYS A 127 10.53 13.68 -13.47
C LYS A 127 11.04 12.24 -13.43
N LEU A 128 10.17 11.27 -13.69
CA LEU A 128 10.57 9.87 -13.79
C LEU A 128 11.41 9.61 -15.05
N GLN A 129 11.04 10.21 -16.18
CA GLN A 129 11.85 10.16 -17.40
C GLN A 129 13.22 10.80 -17.18
N GLU A 130 13.27 11.97 -16.53
CA GLU A 130 14.52 12.63 -16.14
C GLU A 130 15.34 11.76 -15.18
N SER A 131 14.69 11.03 -14.27
CA SER A 131 15.36 10.12 -13.35
C SER A 131 16.14 9.02 -14.08
N ILE A 132 15.52 8.41 -15.11
CA ILE A 132 16.18 7.41 -15.94
C ILE A 132 17.32 8.05 -16.74
N ALA A 133 17.05 9.15 -17.44
CA ALA A 133 18.03 9.79 -18.31
C ALA A 133 19.28 10.29 -17.57
N LYS A 134 19.13 10.76 -16.31
CA LYS A 134 20.26 11.35 -15.54
C LYS A 134 20.95 10.39 -14.59
N TYR A 135 20.21 9.45 -14.00
CA TYR A 135 20.71 8.67 -12.87
C TYR A 135 20.74 7.16 -13.11
N TYR A 136 20.20 6.67 -14.24
CA TYR A 136 20.36 5.27 -14.61
C TYR A 136 21.75 5.05 -15.23
N VAL A 137 22.57 4.24 -14.57
CA VAL A 137 23.93 3.90 -15.01
C VAL A 137 24.11 2.40 -15.29
N GLY A 138 23.03 1.63 -15.14
CA GLY A 138 23.04 0.17 -15.22
C GLY A 138 23.60 -0.51 -13.98
N THR A 139 23.36 -1.81 -13.85
CA THR A 139 23.96 -2.65 -12.82
C THR A 139 25.40 -3.03 -13.24
N PRO A 140 26.43 -2.75 -12.43
CA PRO A 140 27.80 -3.07 -12.80
C PRO A 140 27.99 -4.58 -12.98
N ILE A 141 28.50 -4.97 -14.14
CA ILE A 141 28.75 -6.37 -14.53
C ILE A 141 30.06 -6.89 -13.88
N ASN A 142 30.94 -5.99 -13.47
CA ASN A 142 32.13 -6.30 -12.68
C ASN A 142 31.82 -6.16 -11.19
N ASN A 143 32.55 -6.90 -10.36
CA ASN A 143 32.41 -7.01 -8.90
C ASN A 143 32.77 -5.69 -8.15
N SER A 144 32.36 -4.54 -8.70
CA SER A 144 32.52 -3.21 -8.15
C SER A 144 31.39 -2.97 -7.15
N THR A 145 31.77 -2.64 -5.92
CA THR A 145 30.90 -2.56 -4.73
C THR A 145 29.89 -1.39 -4.77
N PHE A 146 29.82 -0.65 -5.88
CA PHE A 146 28.97 0.54 -6.01
C PHE A 146 27.70 0.20 -6.81
N VAL A 147 26.67 -0.26 -6.10
CA VAL A 147 25.34 -0.46 -6.69
C VAL A 147 24.61 0.87 -6.67
N ASN A 148 24.33 1.44 -7.84
CA ASN A 148 23.49 2.64 -7.93
C ASN A 148 22.04 2.26 -7.54
N SER A 149 21.57 2.79 -6.42
CA SER A 149 20.24 2.51 -5.86
C SER A 149 19.11 2.85 -6.83
N ILE A 150 19.27 3.88 -7.67
CA ILE A 150 18.31 4.24 -8.72
C ILE A 150 18.21 3.15 -9.78
N SER A 151 19.36 2.66 -10.24
CA SER A 151 19.41 1.65 -11.30
C SER A 151 18.84 0.32 -10.82
N PHE A 152 19.16 -0.09 -9.58
CA PHE A 152 18.58 -1.27 -8.96
C PHE A 152 17.05 -1.18 -8.83
N SER A 153 16.52 -0.05 -8.36
CA SER A 153 15.08 0.15 -8.20
C SER A 153 14.34 0.12 -9.55
N TRP A 154 14.93 0.73 -10.59
CA TRP A 154 14.38 0.65 -11.95
C TRP A 154 14.39 -0.78 -12.50
N ASP A 155 15.52 -1.50 -12.37
CA ASP A 155 15.64 -2.89 -12.81
C ASP A 155 14.63 -3.79 -12.09
N PHE A 156 14.46 -3.60 -10.77
CA PHE A 156 13.47 -4.34 -9.98
C PHE A 156 12.03 -4.08 -10.46
N VAL A 157 11.63 -2.82 -10.61
CA VAL A 157 10.28 -2.47 -11.06
C VAL A 157 10.02 -2.98 -12.47
N GLN A 158 10.96 -2.78 -13.39
CA GLN A 158 10.83 -3.21 -14.78
C GLN A 158 10.78 -4.73 -14.92
N PHE A 159 11.56 -5.46 -14.13
CA PHE A 159 11.51 -6.92 -14.09
C PHE A 159 10.17 -7.44 -13.54
N ASN A 160 9.68 -6.87 -12.43
CA ASN A 160 8.44 -7.34 -11.80
C ASN A 160 7.19 -6.96 -12.62
N LEU A 161 7.19 -5.79 -13.26
CA LEU A 161 6.06 -5.30 -14.06
C LEU A 161 6.17 -5.64 -15.56
N GLN A 162 7.28 -6.26 -15.98
CA GLN A 162 7.57 -6.59 -17.38
C GLN A 162 7.43 -5.38 -18.31
N CYS A 163 7.93 -4.22 -17.86
CA CYS A 163 7.89 -2.95 -18.59
C CYS A 163 9.30 -2.39 -18.80
N CYS A 164 9.45 -1.35 -19.63
CA CYS A 164 10.74 -0.73 -19.92
C CYS A 164 10.59 0.79 -20.07
N GLY A 165 11.36 1.54 -19.26
CA GLY A 165 11.28 2.99 -19.18
C GLY A 165 10.18 3.49 -18.23
N ALA A 166 10.09 4.81 -18.06
CA ALA A 166 9.06 5.45 -17.26
C ALA A 166 7.75 5.57 -18.05
N ALA A 167 7.86 5.90 -19.33
CA ALA A 167 6.78 5.92 -20.31
C ALA A 167 7.06 4.95 -21.47
N ASN A 168 8.32 4.86 -21.93
CA ASN A 168 8.70 4.01 -23.04
C ASN A 168 10.20 3.65 -23.01
N LYS A 169 10.60 2.63 -23.78
CA LYS A 169 12.01 2.21 -23.91
C LYS A 169 12.95 3.31 -24.43
N THR A 170 12.40 4.34 -25.08
CA THR A 170 13.16 5.50 -25.57
C THR A 170 13.62 6.43 -24.46
N ASP A 171 13.13 6.27 -23.23
CA ASP A 171 13.55 7.09 -22.07
C ASP A 171 15.02 6.84 -21.65
N TYR A 172 15.67 5.83 -22.23
CA TYR A 172 17.08 5.49 -22.02
C TYR A 172 18.04 6.12 -23.04
N LEU A 173 17.51 6.81 -24.06
CA LEU A 173 18.28 7.46 -25.12
C LEU A 173 18.52 8.93 -24.78
#